data_AF-A0A9Q3J8Q7-F1
#
_entry.id   AF-A0A9Q3J8Q7-F1
#
_cell.length_a   1.000
_cell.length_b   1.000
_cell.length_c   1.000
_cell.angle_alpha   90.00
_cell.angle_beta   90.00
_cell.angle_gamma   90.00
#
_symmetry.space_group_name_H-M   'P 1'
#
loop_
_entity.id
_entity.type
_entity.pdbx_description
1 polymer ?
#
loop_
_entity_poly.entity_id
_entity_poly.type
_entity_poly.pdbx_seq_one_letter_code
_entity_poly.pdbx_strand_id
1 'polypeptide(L)'
;MSSGKSEIPAWVLQEEHHIEGICVTDIGTEFFNQARESYKIEKNCHILCQILMKDRKDPSLSSKPEEIWKKAYDEGSFHLLDGILYHRTKHTCVMPLTDITLINTILHECHDSVPAGNLSEDRTLERVKICYWWPNWKKEVAEYCQTCDSFQKAARATGKKFGMMI
;
A
#
# COMPACT_ATOMS: atom_id res chain seq x y z
N MET A 1 4.29 39.78 38.64
CA MET A 1 4.26 39.83 37.16
C MET A 1 4.36 38.40 36.67
N SER A 2 3.23 37.82 36.29
CA SER A 2 3.10 36.42 35.86
C SER A 2 3.31 36.36 34.34
N SER A 3 4.37 35.71 33.87
CA SER A 3 4.56 35.44 32.44
C SER A 3 3.74 34.22 32.07
N GLY A 4 2.66 34.47 31.32
CA GLY A 4 1.69 33.49 30.85
C GLY A 4 2.30 32.46 29.91
N LYS A 5 1.90 31.22 30.13
CA LYS A 5 2.00 30.12 29.17
C LYS A 5 1.17 30.49 27.94
N SER A 6 1.77 30.50 26.76
CA SER A 6 1.02 30.65 25.51
C SER A 6 0.30 29.33 25.20
N GLU A 7 -0.99 29.28 25.52
CA GLU A 7 -1.91 28.25 25.06
C GLU A 7 -2.07 28.37 23.54
N ILE A 8 -1.65 27.35 22.81
CA ILE A 8 -1.90 27.26 21.37
C ILE A 8 -3.39 26.91 21.20
N PRO A 9 -4.17 27.68 20.44
CA PRO A 9 -5.60 27.44 20.36
C PRO A 9 -5.98 26.20 19.53
N ALA A 10 -7.08 25.56 19.92
CA ALA A 10 -7.64 24.33 19.31
C ALA A 10 -8.15 24.48 17.86
N TRP A 11 -7.90 25.61 17.20
CA TRP A 11 -8.20 25.86 15.78
C TRP A 11 -6.99 25.73 14.86
N VAL A 12 -5.83 25.31 15.36
CA VAL A 12 -4.76 24.77 14.51
C VAL A 12 -5.10 23.32 14.15
N LEU A 13 -6.15 23.17 13.35
CA LEU A 13 -6.44 22.02 12.49
C LEU A 13 -6.64 22.66 11.12
N GLN A 14 -5.96 22.25 10.06
CA GLN A 14 -5.86 20.88 9.62
C GLN A 14 -4.46 20.67 9.06
N GLU A 15 -3.84 19.53 9.39
CA GLU A 15 -2.82 18.97 8.53
C GLU A 15 -3.40 18.95 7.11
N GLU A 16 -2.85 19.81 6.25
CA GLU A 16 -2.97 19.61 4.82
C GLU A 16 -2.44 18.20 4.58
N HIS A 17 -3.34 17.24 4.45
CA HIS A 17 -3.04 15.97 3.84
C HIS A 17 -2.67 16.31 2.40
N HIS A 18 -1.40 16.69 2.22
CA HIS A 18 -0.74 16.67 0.94
C HIS A 18 -1.01 15.26 0.42
N ILE A 19 -1.83 15.18 -0.63
CA ILE A 19 -1.93 13.97 -1.41
C ILE A 19 -0.53 13.86 -2.01
N GLU A 20 0.37 13.20 -1.28
CA GLU A 20 1.69 12.81 -1.74
C GLU A 20 1.41 11.95 -2.95
N GLY A 21 1.40 12.62 -4.10
CA GLY A 21 1.15 12.06 -5.40
C GLY A 21 2.05 10.85 -5.52
N ILE A 22 1.40 9.73 -5.78
CA ILE A 22 1.98 8.41 -5.99
C ILE A 22 3.44 8.54 -6.40
N CYS A 23 4.37 8.16 -5.53
CA CYS A 23 5.80 8.08 -5.85
C CYS A 23 5.99 6.85 -6.78
N VAL A 24 5.46 6.94 -8.01
CA VAL A 24 5.49 5.94 -9.10
C VAL A 24 6.71 6.17 -9.99
N THR A 25 7.59 7.12 -9.65
CA THR A 25 8.61 7.56 -10.61
C THR A 25 9.53 6.43 -11.08
N ASP A 26 9.63 5.34 -10.32
CA ASP A 26 10.46 4.18 -10.67
C ASP A 26 9.65 2.90 -10.99
N ILE A 27 8.32 2.91 -10.80
CA ILE A 27 7.47 1.76 -11.08
C ILE A 27 7.04 1.81 -12.54
N GLY A 28 7.80 1.12 -13.39
CA GLY A 28 7.56 1.06 -14.84
C GLY A 28 6.20 0.47 -15.21
N THR A 29 5.78 0.67 -16.45
CA THR A 29 4.54 0.13 -17.05
C THR A 29 4.37 -1.37 -16.86
N GLU A 30 5.48 -2.10 -16.71
CA GLU A 30 5.53 -3.52 -16.45
C GLU A 30 4.80 -3.92 -15.16
N PHE A 31 4.91 -3.11 -14.10
CA PHE A 31 4.19 -3.36 -12.86
C PHE A 31 2.67 -3.33 -13.05
N PHE A 32 2.16 -2.35 -13.80
CA PHE A 32 0.74 -2.26 -14.11
C PHE A 32 0.27 -3.45 -14.96
N ASN A 33 1.11 -3.95 -15.87
CA ASN A 33 0.80 -5.17 -16.62
C ASN A 33 0.70 -6.39 -15.71
N GLN A 34 1.67 -6.56 -14.81
CA GLN A 34 1.64 -7.65 -13.84
C GLN A 34 0.43 -7.55 -12.90
N ALA A 35 0.07 -6.34 -12.46
CA ALA A 35 -1.16 -6.13 -11.69
C ALA A 35 -2.41 -6.58 -12.46
N ARG A 36 -2.53 -6.22 -13.75
CA ARG A 36 -3.65 -6.69 -14.60
C ARG A 36 -3.69 -8.20 -14.75
N GLU A 37 -2.54 -8.85 -14.92
CA GLU A 37 -2.48 -10.31 -14.99
C GLU A 37 -2.86 -10.95 -13.65
N SER A 38 -2.43 -10.37 -12.52
CA SER A 38 -2.80 -10.87 -11.19
C SER A 38 -4.30 -10.85 -10.94
N TYR A 39 -5.01 -9.83 -11.45
CA TYR A 39 -6.46 -9.72 -11.33
C TYR A 39 -7.20 -10.80 -12.13
N LYS A 40 -6.56 -11.46 -13.09
CA LYS A 40 -7.17 -12.59 -13.80
C LYS A 40 -7.08 -13.88 -12.99
N ILE A 41 -6.11 -13.97 -12.09
CA ILE A 41 -5.82 -15.14 -11.27
C ILE A 41 -6.62 -15.07 -9.97
N GLU A 42 -6.61 -13.92 -9.30
CA GLU A 42 -7.29 -13.76 -8.02
C GLU A 42 -8.80 -13.58 -8.20
N LYS A 43 -9.57 -14.39 -7.46
CA LYS A 43 -11.02 -14.50 -7.60
C LYS A 43 -11.75 -13.17 -7.37
N ASN A 44 -11.46 -12.44 -6.29
CA ASN A 44 -12.17 -11.23 -5.91
C ASN A 44 -11.93 -10.09 -6.91
N CYS A 45 -10.68 -9.86 -7.29
CA CYS A 45 -10.28 -8.88 -8.29
C CYS A 45 -10.84 -9.24 -9.66
N HIS A 46 -10.83 -10.52 -10.04
CA HIS A 46 -11.42 -10.97 -11.30
C HIS A 46 -12.91 -10.64 -11.35
N ILE A 47 -13.65 -10.97 -10.29
CA ILE A 47 -15.07 -10.68 -10.12
C ILE A 47 -15.32 -9.16 -10.21
N LEU A 48 -14.56 -8.35 -9.48
CA LEU A 48 -14.71 -6.89 -9.47
C LEU A 48 -14.41 -6.28 -10.83
N CYS A 49 -13.35 -6.70 -11.51
CA CYS A 49 -13.04 -6.31 -12.87
C CYS A 49 -14.20 -6.64 -13.81
N GLN A 50 -14.75 -7.85 -13.75
CA GLN A 50 -15.87 -8.24 -14.59
C GLN A 50 -17.14 -7.41 -14.34
N ILE A 51 -17.46 -7.14 -13.08
CA ILE A 51 -18.63 -6.34 -12.71
C ILE A 51 -18.46 -4.89 -13.18
N LEU A 52 -17.30 -4.29 -12.93
CA LEU A 52 -17.02 -2.90 -13.26
C LEU A 52 -16.82 -2.68 -14.76
N MET A 53 -16.33 -3.68 -15.50
CA MET A 53 -16.23 -3.63 -16.97
C MET A 53 -17.58 -3.67 -17.67
N LYS A 54 -18.56 -4.39 -17.12
CA LYS A 54 -19.81 -4.68 -17.82
C LYS A 54 -20.89 -3.59 -17.72
N ASP A 55 -20.59 -2.47 -17.05
CA ASP A 55 -21.49 -1.30 -16.87
C ASP A 55 -22.92 -1.66 -16.38
N ARG A 56 -23.08 -2.87 -15.84
CA ARG A 56 -24.35 -3.45 -15.41
C ARG A 56 -24.07 -4.29 -14.19
N LYS A 57 -24.76 -3.97 -13.10
CA LYS A 57 -24.91 -4.81 -11.91
C LYS A 57 -25.63 -6.09 -12.33
N ASP A 58 -24.94 -7.02 -12.96
CA ASP A 58 -25.50 -8.27 -13.41
C ASP A 58 -25.77 -9.15 -12.16
N PRO A 59 -27.04 -9.44 -11.84
CA PRO A 59 -27.40 -10.29 -10.69
C PRO A 59 -26.93 -11.75 -10.87
N SER A 60 -26.46 -12.12 -12.07
CA SER A 60 -26.05 -13.48 -12.41
C SER A 60 -24.59 -13.81 -12.15
N LEU A 61 -23.78 -12.89 -11.59
CA LEU A 61 -22.44 -13.23 -11.12
C LEU A 61 -22.56 -14.21 -9.93
N SER A 62 -22.51 -15.49 -10.27
CA SER A 62 -22.71 -16.64 -9.40
C SER A 62 -21.66 -16.77 -8.29
N SER A 63 -20.60 -15.97 -8.35
CA SER A 63 -19.60 -15.85 -7.31
C SER A 63 -19.60 -14.43 -6.73
N LYS A 64 -19.95 -14.34 -5.44
CA LYS A 64 -19.81 -13.10 -4.69
C LYS A 64 -18.35 -12.95 -4.26
N PRO A 65 -17.79 -11.73 -4.29
CA PRO A 65 -16.51 -11.49 -3.66
C PRO A 65 -16.63 -11.75 -2.15
N GLU A 66 -15.50 -12.04 -1.52
CA GLU A 66 -15.41 -12.18 -0.07
C GLU A 66 -15.95 -10.95 0.66
N GLU A 67 -16.37 -11.13 1.92
CA GLU A 67 -17.13 -10.12 2.67
C GLU A 67 -16.43 -8.75 2.73
N ILE A 68 -15.10 -8.73 2.88
CA ILE A 68 -14.30 -7.49 2.93
C ILE A 68 -14.39 -6.72 1.61
N TRP A 69 -14.20 -7.42 0.49
CA TRP A 69 -14.23 -6.85 -0.86
C TRP A 69 -15.67 -6.47 -1.26
N LYS A 70 -16.64 -7.31 -0.89
CA LYS A 70 -18.06 -7.06 -1.12
C LYS A 70 -18.53 -5.80 -0.41
N LYS A 71 -18.16 -5.62 0.86
CA LYS A 71 -18.56 -4.45 1.64
C LYS A 71 -18.03 -3.16 1.00
N ALA A 72 -16.75 -3.12 0.67
CA ALA A 72 -16.15 -1.99 -0.02
C ALA A 72 -16.77 -1.74 -1.40
N TYR A 73 -17.14 -2.79 -2.13
CA TYR A 73 -17.88 -2.66 -3.39
C TYR A 73 -19.30 -2.11 -3.22
N ASP A 74 -20.07 -2.62 -2.25
CA ASP A 74 -21.43 -2.16 -1.97
C ASP A 74 -21.46 -0.68 -1.52
N GLU A 75 -20.40 -0.21 -0.87
CA GLU A 75 -20.18 1.19 -0.50
C GLU A 75 -19.81 2.09 -1.70
N GLY A 76 -19.64 1.53 -2.90
CA GLY A 76 -19.25 2.26 -4.11
C GLY A 76 -17.78 2.67 -4.13
N SER A 77 -16.95 1.99 -3.35
CA SER A 77 -15.53 2.36 -3.18
C SER A 77 -14.64 1.83 -4.29
N PHE A 78 -15.09 0.93 -5.18
CA PHE A 78 -14.26 0.42 -6.27
C PHE A 78 -14.56 1.04 -7.63
N HIS A 79 -13.49 1.39 -8.35
CA HIS A 79 -13.51 1.90 -9.71
C HIS A 79 -12.53 1.12 -10.57
N LEU A 80 -12.81 0.99 -11.87
CA LEU A 80 -11.91 0.37 -12.83
C LEU A 80 -11.51 1.40 -13.86
N LEU A 81 -10.21 1.63 -14.04
CA LEU A 81 -9.65 2.55 -15.02
C LEU A 81 -8.47 1.87 -15.73
N ASP A 82 -8.51 1.81 -17.05
CA ASP A 82 -7.48 1.17 -17.89
C ASP A 82 -7.10 -0.26 -17.44
N GLY A 83 -8.10 -1.02 -16.99
CA GLY A 83 -7.94 -2.39 -16.49
C GLY A 83 -7.30 -2.48 -15.09
N ILE A 84 -7.08 -1.36 -14.42
CA ILE A 84 -6.58 -1.28 -13.05
C ILE A 84 -7.72 -0.97 -12.10
N LEU A 85 -7.83 -1.75 -11.03
CA LEU A 85 -8.77 -1.48 -9.95
C LEU A 85 -8.25 -0.35 -9.07
N TYR A 86 -9.16 0.48 -8.59
CA TYR A 86 -8.88 1.53 -7.62
C TYR A 86 -9.91 1.46 -6.50
N HIS A 87 -9.43 1.43 -5.27
CA HIS A 87 -10.22 1.50 -4.06
C HIS A 87 -10.18 2.93 -3.51
N ARG A 88 -11.30 3.63 -3.62
CA ARG A 88 -11.51 5.00 -3.19
C ARG A 88 -12.16 5.04 -1.82
N THR A 89 -11.52 5.73 -0.89
CA THR A 89 -12.11 6.12 0.40
C THR A 89 -12.47 7.61 0.38
N LYS A 90 -12.93 8.16 1.52
CA LYS A 90 -13.22 9.61 1.63
C LYS A 90 -12.01 10.51 1.33
N HIS A 91 -10.80 10.01 1.59
CA HIS A 91 -9.58 10.82 1.55
C HIS A 91 -8.45 10.22 0.69
N THR A 92 -8.60 8.98 0.21
CA THR A 92 -7.54 8.28 -0.55
C THR A 92 -8.10 7.53 -1.74
N CYS A 93 -7.25 7.31 -2.76
CA CYS A 93 -7.52 6.45 -3.89
C CYS A 93 -6.31 5.53 -4.06
N VAL A 94 -6.49 4.24 -3.78
CA VAL A 94 -5.38 3.29 -3.66
C VAL A 94 -5.60 2.08 -4.56
N MET A 95 -4.52 1.52 -5.10
CA MET A 95 -4.59 0.36 -5.96
C MET A 95 -4.65 -0.92 -5.13
N PRO A 96 -5.66 -1.80 -5.30
CA PRO A 96 -5.70 -3.06 -4.61
C PRO A 96 -4.64 -4.01 -5.20
N LEU A 97 -3.87 -4.65 -4.34
CA LEU A 97 -2.90 -5.66 -4.70
C LEU A 97 -3.32 -7.01 -4.14
N THR A 98 -3.08 -8.08 -4.89
CA THR A 98 -3.41 -9.43 -4.45
C THR A 98 -2.29 -10.43 -4.69
N ASP A 99 -1.38 -10.11 -5.60
CA ASP A 99 -0.24 -10.95 -5.87
C ASP A 99 0.88 -10.67 -4.86
N ILE A 100 1.36 -11.73 -4.21
CA ILE A 100 2.38 -11.62 -3.17
C ILE A 100 3.73 -11.17 -3.73
N THR A 101 4.05 -11.49 -4.99
CA THR A 101 5.28 -11.02 -5.64
C THR A 101 5.21 -9.51 -5.85
N LEU A 102 4.08 -8.98 -6.33
CA LEU A 102 3.85 -7.54 -6.44
C LEU A 102 3.89 -6.83 -5.09
N ILE A 103 3.24 -7.40 -4.06
CA ILE A 103 3.26 -6.86 -2.71
C ILE A 103 4.71 -6.77 -2.20
N ASN A 104 5.49 -7.85 -2.33
CA ASN A 104 6.89 -7.86 -1.90
C ASN A 104 7.76 -6.86 -2.67
N THR A 105 7.55 -6.72 -3.97
CA THR A 105 8.25 -5.70 -4.77
C THR A 105 7.95 -4.30 -4.24
N ILE A 106 6.68 -3.97 -3.98
CA ILE A 106 6.30 -2.66 -3.43
C ILE A 106 6.87 -2.44 -2.03
N LEU A 107 6.83 -3.47 -1.16
CA LEU A 107 7.38 -3.39 0.18
C LEU A 107 8.89 -3.10 0.13
N HIS A 108 9.62 -3.80 -0.73
CA HIS A 108 11.03 -3.58 -0.98
C HIS A 108 11.29 -2.15 -1.47
N GLU A 109 10.61 -1.68 -2.52
CA GLU A 109 10.77 -0.33 -3.04
C GLU A 109 10.44 0.75 -2.00
N CYS A 110 9.37 0.57 -1.23
CA CYS A 110 8.97 1.53 -0.20
C CYS A 110 9.95 1.58 0.98
N HIS A 111 10.57 0.44 1.31
CA HIS A 111 11.51 0.29 2.42
C HIS A 111 12.95 0.69 2.04
N ASP A 112 13.45 0.25 0.88
CA ASP A 112 14.85 0.40 0.47
C ASP A 112 15.16 1.75 -0.19
N SER A 113 14.13 2.49 -0.64
CA SER A 113 14.31 3.85 -1.16
C SER A 113 14.75 4.87 -0.09
N VAL A 114 14.86 4.49 1.20
CA VAL A 114 15.28 5.39 2.28
C VAL A 114 16.38 4.77 3.17
N PRO A 115 17.57 5.38 3.26
CA PRO A 115 18.61 4.93 4.19
C PRO A 115 18.39 5.52 5.59
N ALA A 116 17.47 5.00 6.43
CA ALA A 116 17.26 5.58 7.78
C ALA A 116 16.57 4.73 8.86
N GLY A 117 17.08 3.54 9.23
CA GLY A 117 16.76 2.87 10.52
C GLY A 117 15.26 2.74 10.86
N ASN A 118 14.87 2.77 12.15
CA ASN A 118 13.47 2.59 12.59
C ASN A 118 12.45 3.60 12.00
N LEU A 119 12.90 4.70 11.38
CA LEU A 119 12.01 5.64 10.67
C LEU A 119 11.56 5.08 9.30
N SER A 120 12.13 3.96 8.84
CA SER A 120 11.73 3.28 7.61
C SER A 120 10.37 2.60 7.76
N GLU A 121 10.04 2.02 8.92
CA GLU A 121 8.78 1.30 9.14
C GLU A 121 7.58 2.25 9.03
N ASP A 122 7.56 3.33 9.81
CA ASP A 122 6.46 4.30 9.82
C ASP A 122 6.24 4.94 8.43
N ARG A 123 7.32 5.23 7.71
CA ARG A 123 7.26 5.78 6.34
C ARG A 123 6.79 4.75 5.32
N THR A 124 7.20 3.49 5.45
CA THR A 124 6.74 2.38 4.58
C THR A 124 5.24 2.16 4.79
N LEU A 125 4.79 2.16 6.05
CA LEU A 125 3.37 2.08 6.40
C LEU A 125 2.58 3.25 5.80
N GLU A 126 3.08 4.48 5.91
CA GLU A 126 2.42 5.66 5.35
C GLU A 126 2.33 5.62 3.82
N ARG A 127 3.42 5.26 3.14
CA ARG A 127 3.45 5.11 1.68
C ARG A 127 2.49 4.03 1.19
N VAL A 128 2.49 2.86 1.82
CA VAL A 128 1.56 1.79 1.46
C VAL A 128 0.12 2.23 1.69
N LYS A 129 -0.17 2.92 2.81
CA LYS A 129 -1.51 3.42 3.16
C LYS A 129 -2.11 4.35 2.09
N ILE A 130 -1.28 5.19 1.47
CA ILE A 130 -1.73 6.20 0.50
C ILE A 130 -1.73 5.70 -0.96
N CYS A 131 -1.02 4.61 -1.26
CA CYS A 131 -0.87 4.10 -2.63
C CYS A 131 -1.58 2.76 -2.87
N TYR A 132 -1.61 1.87 -1.88
CA TYR A 132 -2.00 0.47 -2.07
C TYR A 132 -2.98 -0.04 -1.01
N TRP A 133 -3.65 -1.15 -1.31
CA TRP A 133 -4.56 -1.80 -0.36
C TRP A 133 -4.63 -3.31 -0.58
N TRP A 134 -4.66 -4.07 0.50
CA TRP A 134 -5.01 -5.49 0.48
C TRP A 134 -5.50 -5.93 1.86
N PRO A 135 -6.19 -7.08 1.99
CA PRO A 135 -6.56 -7.60 3.30
C PRO A 135 -5.32 -7.75 4.19
N ASN A 136 -5.39 -7.27 5.44
CA ASN A 136 -4.30 -7.34 6.42
C ASN A 136 -2.99 -6.60 6.05
N TRP A 137 -3.01 -5.67 5.09
CA TRP A 137 -1.82 -4.95 4.63
C TRP A 137 -0.97 -4.35 5.76
N LYS A 138 -1.60 -3.77 6.80
CA LYS A 138 -0.88 -3.19 7.95
C LYS A 138 0.00 -4.21 8.68
N LYS A 139 -0.53 -5.42 8.86
CA LYS A 139 0.16 -6.50 9.56
C LYS A 139 1.33 -7.00 8.73
N GLU A 140 1.11 -7.23 7.43
CA GLU A 140 2.13 -7.72 6.52
C GLU A 140 3.27 -6.71 6.32
N VAL A 141 2.97 -5.40 6.23
CA VAL A 141 4.00 -4.35 6.18
C VAL A 141 4.84 -4.35 7.46
N ALA A 142 4.21 -4.42 8.63
CA ALA A 142 4.92 -4.43 9.91
C ALA A 142 5.80 -5.67 10.07
N GLU A 143 5.31 -6.85 9.68
CA GLU A 143 6.08 -8.10 9.67
C GLU A 143 7.28 -7.99 8.73
N TYR A 144 7.09 -7.45 7.52
CA TYR A 144 8.17 -7.22 6.57
C TYR A 144 9.27 -6.33 7.16
N CYS A 145 8.90 -5.15 7.69
CA CYS A 145 9.86 -4.21 8.28
C CYS A 145 10.64 -4.84 9.45
N GLN A 146 9.96 -5.59 10.33
CA GLN A 146 10.61 -6.30 11.44
C GLN A 146 11.63 -7.34 10.99
N THR A 147 11.34 -8.08 9.91
CA THR A 147 12.28 -9.06 9.35
C THR A 147 13.52 -8.39 8.74
N CYS A 148 13.35 -7.30 8.02
CA CYS A 148 14.44 -6.50 7.47
C CYS A 148 15.32 -5.92 8.58
N ASP A 149 14.73 -5.35 9.63
CA ASP A 149 15.45 -4.82 10.78
C ASP A 149 16.26 -5.89 11.52
N SER A 150 15.64 -7.06 11.75
CA SER A 150 16.30 -8.20 12.40
C SER A 150 17.47 -8.70 11.56
N PHE A 151 17.30 -8.78 10.24
CA PHE A 151 18.34 -9.16 9.30
C PHE A 151 19.49 -8.13 9.26
N GLN A 152 19.18 -6.83 9.21
CA GLN A 152 20.18 -5.76 9.24
C GLN A 152 20.97 -5.76 10.57
N LYS A 153 20.29 -5.95 11.70
CA LYS A 153 20.94 -6.06 13.02
C LYS A 153 21.84 -7.29 13.10
N ALA A 154 21.39 -8.44 12.60
CA ALA A 154 22.20 -9.66 12.52
C ALA A 154 23.42 -9.47 11.60
N ALA A 155 23.26 -8.83 10.43
CA ALA A 155 24.37 -8.54 9.52
C ALA A 155 25.42 -7.62 10.16
N ARG A 156 24.99 -6.58 10.88
CA ARG A 156 25.87 -5.67 11.64
C ARG A 156 26.58 -6.37 12.80
N ALA A 157 25.88 -7.22 13.55
CA ALA A 157 26.44 -8.00 14.65
C ALA A 157 27.45 -9.06 14.16
N THR A 158 27.24 -9.61 12.98
CA THR A 158 28.11 -10.67 12.43
C THR A 158 29.42 -10.13 11.88
N GLY A 159 29.55 -8.82 11.63
CA GLY A 159 30.84 -8.12 11.53
C GLY A 159 31.97 -8.83 10.79
N LYS A 160 31.68 -9.67 9.78
CA LYS A 160 32.70 -10.24 8.92
C LYS A 160 33.15 -9.09 8.04
N LYS A 161 34.15 -8.37 8.55
CA LYS A 161 35.12 -7.65 7.74
C LYS A 161 35.62 -8.67 6.71
N PHE A 162 35.01 -8.71 5.53
CA PHE A 162 35.75 -9.14 4.36
C PHE A 162 36.81 -8.08 4.18
N GLY A 163 37.95 -8.33 4.82
CA GLY A 163 39.18 -7.61 4.56
C GLY A 163 39.42 -7.74 3.07
N MET A 164 39.19 -6.65 2.36
CA MET A 164 39.79 -6.37 1.08
C MET A 164 41.30 -6.44 1.32
N MET A 165 41.91 -7.61 1.11
CA MET A 165 43.33 -7.69 0.85
C MET A 165 43.51 -7.41 -0.64
N ILE A 166 44.21 -6.29 -0.86
CA ILE A 166 44.90 -5.83 -2.06
C ILE A 166 45.45 -6.94 -2.97
#